data_AF-A0A7C6F259-F1
#
_entry.id   AF-A0A7C6F259-F1
#
_cell.length_a   1.000
_cell.length_b   1.000
_cell.length_c   1.000
_cell.angle_alpha   90.00
_cell.angle_beta   90.00
_cell.angle_gamma   90.00
#
_symmetry.space_group_name_H-M   'P 1'
#
loop_
_entity.id
_entity.type
_entity.pdbx_description
1 polymer ?
#
loop_
_entity_poly.entity_id
_entity_poly.type
_entity_poly.pdbx_seq_one_letter_code
_entity_poly.pdbx_strand_id
1 'polypeptide(L)' 'MGETMDSDDIFNHIVGGIAGALIGDAMGAATEGMTPEKIKAQFGGRVVTFFAPPEGTFAAGRKPGELTDDSTQMLEML' A
#
# COMPACT_ATOMS: atom_id res chain seq x y z
N MET A 1 -24.31 24.86 -4.74
CA MET A 1 -24.64 24.26 -3.44
C MET A 1 -23.73 23.06 -3.29
N GLY A 2 -22.76 23.10 -2.38
CA GLY A 2 -21.96 21.92 -2.07
C GLY A 2 -22.79 21.00 -1.18
N GLU A 3 -22.83 19.71 -1.50
CA GLU A 3 -23.45 18.72 -0.63
C GLU A 3 -22.73 18.71 0.72
N THR A 4 -23.50 18.80 1.80
CA THR A 4 -22.99 18.65 3.16
C THR A 4 -22.79 17.17 3.43
N MET A 5 -21.54 16.77 3.60
CA MET A 5 -21.11 15.42 3.95
C MET A 5 -21.70 15.02 5.31
N ASP A 6 -22.38 13.88 5.39
CA ASP A 6 -22.90 13.39 6.68
C ASP A 6 -21.83 12.63 7.49
N SER A 7 -22.19 12.16 8.69
CA SER A 7 -21.25 11.45 9.56
C SER A 7 -20.77 10.11 8.98
N ASP A 8 -21.62 9.42 8.22
CA ASP A 8 -21.26 8.14 7.59
C ASP A 8 -20.30 8.39 6.42
N ASP A 9 -20.53 9.45 5.64
CA ASP A 9 -19.62 9.89 4.59
C ASP A 9 -18.23 10.27 5.15
N ILE A 10 -18.19 11.03 6.25
CA ILE A 10 -16.93 11.39 6.93
C ILE A 10 -16.22 10.13 7.42
N PHE A 11 -16.95 9.23 8.08
CA PHE A 11 -16.40 7.97 8.56
C PHE A 11 -15.81 7.13 7.42
N ASN A 12 -16.54 7.00 6.31
CA ASN A 12 -16.09 6.27 5.13
C ASN A 12 -14.83 6.88 4.51
N HIS A 13 -14.71 8.22 4.48
CA HIS A 13 -13.49 8.87 4.02
C HIS A 13 -12.30 8.63 4.94
N ILE A 14 -12.50 8.66 6.27
CA ILE A 14 -11.43 8.39 7.23
C ILE A 14 -10.95 6.95 7.10
N VAL A 15 -11.87 5.99 7.16
CA VAL A 15 -11.55 4.55 7.05
C VAL A 15 -10.95 4.24 5.68
N GLY A 16 -11.51 4.79 4.60
CA GLY A 16 -11.00 4.63 3.25
C GLY A 16 -9.61 5.22 3.07
N GLY A 17 -9.32 6.36 3.69
CA GLY A 17 -7.99 6.97 3.70
C GLY A 17 -6.95 6.11 4.41
N ILE A 18 -7.26 5.63 5.62
CA ILE A 18 -6.39 4.74 6.39
C ILE A 18 -6.17 3.42 5.64
N ALA A 19 -7.26 2.77 5.19
CA ALA A 19 -7.17 1.53 4.44
C ALA A 19 -6.37 1.70 3.14
N GLY A 20 -6.56 2.81 2.42
CA GLY A 20 -5.81 3.14 1.22
C GLY A 20 -4.31 3.28 1.47
N ALA A 21 -3.91 3.90 2.58
CA ALA A 21 -2.51 4.00 2.99
C ALA A 21 -1.91 2.61 3.27
N LEU A 22 -2.60 1.79 4.08
CA LEU A 22 -2.15 0.43 4.43
C LEU A 22 -2.05 -0.49 3.20
N ILE A 23 -3.02 -0.42 2.29
CA ILE A 23 -3.03 -1.19 1.04
C ILE A 23 -1.91 -0.72 0.12
N GLY A 24 -1.71 0.60 0.00
CA GLY A 24 -0.67 1.20 -0.82
C GLY A 24 0.73 0.77 -0.40
N ASP A 25 1.01 0.81 0.91
CA ASP A 25 2.25 0.31 1.51
C ASP A 25 2.47 -1.17 1.19
N ALA A 26 1.53 -2.03 1.57
CA ALA A 26 1.65 -3.47 1.37
C ALA A 26 1.79 -3.90 -0.11
N MET A 27 1.17 -3.17 -1.04
CA MET A 27 1.37 -3.37 -2.48
C MET A 27 2.73 -2.85 -2.96
N GLY A 28 3.16 -1.68 -2.45
CA GLY A 28 4.38 -0.98 -2.84
C GLY A 28 5.65 -1.72 -2.43
N ALA A 29 5.63 -2.43 -1.30
CA ALA A 29 6.76 -3.18 -0.74
C ALA A 29 7.45 -4.11 -1.76
N ALA A 30 6.68 -4.74 -2.65
CA ALA A 30 7.24 -5.64 -3.66
C ALA A 30 7.99 -4.92 -4.79
N THR A 31 7.80 -3.62 -4.94
CA THR A 31 8.38 -2.78 -6.01
C THR A 31 9.37 -1.75 -5.51
N GLU A 32 9.60 -1.70 -4.19
CA GLU A 32 10.46 -0.73 -3.55
C GLU A 32 11.90 -0.79 -4.12
N GLY A 33 12.46 0.38 -4.44
CA GLY A 33 13.81 0.49 -5.03
C GLY A 33 13.91 0.06 -6.50
N MET A 34 12.81 -0.30 -7.17
CA MET A 34 12.80 -0.69 -8.58
C MET A 34 12.43 0.48 -9.51
N THR A 35 12.97 0.44 -10.74
CA THR A 35 12.47 1.32 -11.81
C THR A 35 11.20 0.72 -12.43
N PRO A 36 10.35 1.52 -13.08
CA PRO A 36 9.16 1.01 -13.79
C PRO A 36 9.45 -0.10 -14.79
N GLU A 37 10.60 -0.06 -15.47
CA GLU A 37 11.03 -1.10 -16.44
C GLU A 37 11.33 -2.41 -15.71
N LYS A 38 12.03 -2.35 -14.56
CA LYS A 38 12.30 -3.52 -13.72
C LYS A 38 11.01 -4.12 -13.16
N ILE A 39 10.07 -3.28 -12.72
CA ILE A 39 8.75 -3.74 -12.24
C ILE A 39 8.04 -4.51 -13.36
N LYS A 40 7.98 -3.96 -14.57
CA LYS A 40 7.35 -4.63 -15.72
C LYS A 40 8.04 -5.95 -16.05
N ALA A 41 9.37 -5.99 -16.03
CA ALA A 41 10.13 -7.20 -16.31
C ALA A 41 9.93 -8.29 -15.24
N GLN A 42 9.88 -7.90 -13.96
CA GLN A 42 9.74 -8.82 -12.82
C GLN A 42 8.31 -9.36 -12.68
N PHE A 43 7.29 -8.50 -12.82
CA PHE A 43 5.89 -8.83 -12.52
C PHE A 43 5.01 -8.98 -13.76
N GLY A 44 5.59 -8.91 -14.97
CA GLY A 44 4.86 -9.05 -16.23
C GLY A 44 3.95 -7.87 -16.56
N GLY A 45 4.09 -6.73 -15.90
CA GLY A 45 3.27 -5.55 -16.13
C GLY A 45 3.13 -4.64 -14.91
N ARG A 46 1.98 -3.96 -14.82
CA ARG A 46 1.64 -3.15 -13.64
C ARG A 46 1.25 -4.08 -12.49
N VAL A 47 1.78 -3.80 -11.31
CA VAL A 47 1.34 -4.47 -10.07
C VAL A 47 -0.08 -4.01 -9.74
N VAL A 48 -1.01 -4.95 -9.71
CA VAL A 48 -2.45 -4.75 -9.44
C VAL A 48 -2.98 -5.69 -8.34
N THR A 49 -2.07 -6.41 -7.68
CA THR A 49 -2.34 -7.34 -6.59
C THR A 49 -1.16 -7.34 -5.63
N PHE A 50 -1.31 -7.96 -4.46
CA PHE A 50 -0.19 -8.19 -3.56
C PHE A 50 0.75 -9.25 -4.11
N PHE A 51 2.05 -8.96 -4.09
CA PHE A 51 3.12 -9.91 -4.35
C PHE A 51 4.00 -10.03 -3.11
N ALA A 52 4.63 -11.19 -2.93
CA ALA A 52 5.71 -11.31 -1.96
C ALA A 52 6.87 -10.42 -2.42
N PRO A 53 7.47 -9.60 -1.54
CA PRO A 53 8.61 -8.79 -1.93
C PRO A 53 9.78 -9.68 -2.36
N PRO A 54 10.30 -9.52 -3.59
CA PRO A 54 11.40 -10.33 -4.09
C PRO A 54 12.70 -9.97 -3.37
N GLU A 55 13.67 -10.90 -3.47
CA GLU A 55 15.04 -10.67 -3.00
C GLU A 55 15.61 -9.35 -3.54
N GLY A 56 16.27 -8.59 -2.66
CA GLY A 56 16.83 -7.28 -2.98
C GLY A 56 15.90 -6.09 -2.73
N THR A 57 14.64 -6.31 -2.35
CA THR A 57 13.79 -5.28 -1.73
C THR A 57 14.09 -5.18 -0.23
N PHE A 58 13.76 -4.04 0.41
CA PHE A 58 13.93 -3.91 1.87
C PHE A 58 12.97 -4.82 2.64
N ALA A 59 11.83 -5.17 2.03
CA ALA A 59 10.80 -6.04 2.59
C ALA A 59 11.00 -7.53 2.24
N ALA A 60 12.15 -7.93 1.67
CA ALA A 60 12.41 -9.31 1.28
C ALA A 60 12.17 -10.31 2.43
N GLY A 61 11.52 -11.43 2.13
CA GLY A 61 11.14 -12.45 3.11
C GLY A 61 9.75 -12.24 3.75
N ARG A 62 9.11 -11.09 3.55
CA ARG A 62 7.70 -10.88 3.94
C ARG A 62 6.72 -11.62 3.03
N LYS A 63 5.52 -11.86 3.53
CA LYS A 63 4.39 -12.45 2.79
C LYS A 63 3.66 -11.39 1.96
N PRO A 64 2.94 -11.78 0.89
CA PRO A 64 2.09 -10.86 0.16
C PRO A 64 1.08 -10.18 1.09
N GLY A 65 1.04 -8.84 1.07
CA GLY A 65 0.09 -8.06 1.87
C GLY A 65 0.56 -7.74 3.30
N GLU A 66 1.77 -8.14 3.70
CA GLU A 66 2.32 -7.70 4.98
C GLU A 66 2.69 -6.21 4.95
N LEU A 67 2.34 -5.51 6.02
CA LEU A 67 2.64 -4.09 6.22
C LEU A 67 4.14 -3.87 6.42
N THR A 68 4.62 -2.69 6.03
CA THR A 68 5.98 -2.22 6.29
C THR A 68 5.99 -1.11 7.34
N ASP A 69 7.15 -0.48 7.55
CA ASP A 69 7.32 0.53 8.58
C ASP A 69 6.49 1.79 8.35
N ASP A 70 6.19 2.15 7.08
CA ASP A 70 5.27 3.24 6.73
C ASP A 70 3.92 3.07 7.44
N SER A 71 3.34 1.87 7.37
CA SER A 71 2.07 1.57 8.02
C SER A 71 2.20 1.35 9.51
N THR A 72 3.19 0.58 9.97
CA THR A 72 3.27 0.26 11.40
C THR A 72 3.58 1.49 12.24
N GLN A 73 4.45 2.40 11.76
CA GLN A 73 4.72 3.65 12.49
C GLN A 73 3.52 4.60 12.47
N MET A 74 2.76 4.65 11.37
CA MET A 74 1.50 5.41 11.32
C MET A 74 0.48 4.88 12.33
N LEU A 75 0.30 3.56 12.42
CA LEU A 75 -0.65 2.93 13.33
C LEU A 75 -0.30 3.15 14.81
N GLU A 76 0.98 3.25 15.16
CA GLU A 76 1.43 3.57 16.53
C GLU A 76 1.07 5.01 16.96
N MET A 77 0.69 5.90 16.03
CA MET A 77 0.30 7.27 16.32
C MET A 77 -1.23 7.46 16.48
N LEU A 78 -2.03 6.44 16.20
CA LEU A 78 -3.50 6.45 16.33
C LEU A 78 -3.96 6.05 17.72
#